data_AF-A0A7C2V188-F1
#
_entry.id   AF-A0A7C2V188-F1
#
_cell.length_a   1.000
_cell.length_b   1.000
_cell.length_c   1.000
_cell.angle_alpha   90.00
_cell.angle_beta   90.00
_cell.angle_gamma   90.00
#
_symmetry.space_group_name_H-M   'P 1'
#
loop_
_entity.id
_entity.type
_entity.pdbx_description
1 polymer ?
#
loop_
_entity_poly.entity_id
_entity_poly.type
_entity_poly.pdbx_seq_one_letter_code
_entity_poly.pdbx_strand_id
1 'polypeptide(L)'
;MNVIDALLRLKVNLCDNERCVQRYLASLLGADVNVIINGYEVDVYGVGLAIEVKVNPRPYDGVGQAIALKRVLGISNVWLIHVFLRGYVDLSKHCGDLNLMLKGLDINYAVVSNDGLCLNGVLLK
;
A
#
# COMPACT_ATOMS: atom_id res chain seq x y z
N MET A 1 10.06 -12.60 2.77
CA MET A 1 8.95 -12.51 1.79
C MET A 1 9.00 -11.12 1.18
N ASN A 2 8.74 -10.94 -0.13
CA ASN A 2 8.66 -9.60 -0.71
C ASN A 2 7.22 -9.05 -0.64
N VAL A 3 7.03 -7.77 -0.98
CA VAL A 3 5.71 -7.11 -0.90
C VAL A 3 4.68 -7.75 -1.84
N ILE A 4 5.08 -8.16 -3.04
CA ILE A 4 4.19 -8.79 -4.03
C ILE A 4 3.64 -10.11 -3.49
N ASP A 5 4.52 -10.96 -2.95
CA ASP A 5 4.14 -12.22 -2.32
C ASP A 5 3.20 -12.01 -1.12
N ALA A 6 3.45 -10.95 -0.33
CA ALA A 6 2.60 -10.60 0.81
C ALA A 6 1.20 -10.15 0.35
N LEU A 7 1.11 -9.36 -0.72
CA LEU A 7 -0.16 -8.90 -1.28
C LEU A 7 -0.97 -10.05 -1.88
N LEU A 8 -0.33 -10.99 -2.57
CA LEU A 8 -0.99 -12.20 -3.07
C LEU A 8 -1.52 -13.11 -1.95
N ARG A 9 -0.97 -12.99 -0.73
CA ARG A 9 -1.39 -13.75 0.46
C ARG A 9 -2.34 -12.96 1.37
N LEU A 10 -2.57 -11.68 1.09
CA LEU A 10 -3.44 -10.83 1.89
C LEU A 10 -4.89 -11.27 1.68
N LYS A 11 -5.47 -11.90 2.70
CA LYS A 11 -6.88 -12.28 2.70
C LYS A 11 -7.71 -11.09 3.17
N VAL A 12 -8.11 -10.27 2.19
CA VAL A 12 -8.79 -8.99 2.43
C VAL A 12 -10.06 -9.16 3.28
N ASN A 13 -10.81 -10.25 3.09
CA ASN A 13 -12.00 -10.60 3.87
C ASN A 13 -11.76 -10.93 5.36
N LEU A 14 -10.51 -11.11 5.80
CA LEU A 14 -10.17 -11.31 7.21
C LEU A 14 -9.95 -9.99 7.96
N CYS A 15 -9.98 -8.86 7.28
CA CYS A 15 -9.82 -7.54 7.87
C CYS A 15 -11.07 -6.68 7.74
N ASP A 16 -11.28 -5.84 8.76
CA ASP A 16 -12.42 -4.93 8.88
C ASP A 16 -12.01 -3.46 8.93
N ASN A 17 -10.72 -3.16 9.11
CA ASN A 17 -10.17 -1.81 9.15
C ASN A 17 -8.70 -1.76 8.69
N GLU A 18 -8.18 -0.54 8.55
CA GLU A 18 -6.80 -0.25 8.13
C GLU A 18 -5.75 -0.89 9.05
N ARG A 19 -5.94 -0.80 10.37
CA ARG A 19 -5.03 -1.37 11.35
C ARG A 19 -4.89 -2.88 11.25
N CYS A 20 -5.97 -3.59 10.92
CA CYS A 20 -5.92 -5.03 10.64
C CYS A 20 -5.02 -5.32 9.44
N VAL A 21 -5.21 -4.59 8.33
CA VAL A 21 -4.42 -4.75 7.11
C VAL A 21 -2.94 -4.48 7.38
N GLN A 22 -2.62 -3.39 8.09
CA GLN A 22 -1.26 -3.04 8.48
C GLN A 22 -0.60 -4.18 9.26
N ARG A 23 -1.27 -4.70 10.29
CA ARG A 23 -0.77 -5.83 11.11
C ARG A 23 -0.60 -7.11 10.32
N TYR A 24 -1.53 -7.41 9.42
CA TYR A 24 -1.43 -8.59 8.56
C TYR A 24 -0.18 -8.47 7.66
N LEU A 25 -0.06 -7.37 6.92
CA LEU A 25 1.08 -7.14 6.03
C LEU A 25 2.41 -7.17 6.79
N ALA A 26 2.47 -6.50 7.95
CA ALA A 26 3.64 -6.52 8.81
C ALA A 26 4.02 -7.94 9.25
N SER A 27 3.04 -8.75 9.66
CA SER A 27 3.28 -10.15 10.02
C SER A 27 3.80 -11.00 8.86
N LEU A 28 3.31 -10.78 7.64
CA LEU A 28 3.80 -11.50 6.45
C LEU A 28 5.23 -11.09 6.07
N LEU A 29 5.56 -9.82 6.28
CA LEU A 29 6.82 -9.22 5.87
C LEU A 29 7.91 -9.28 6.94
N GLY A 30 7.56 -9.61 8.19
CA GLY A 30 8.48 -9.50 9.33
C GLY A 30 8.85 -8.05 9.63
N ALA A 31 7.86 -7.15 9.53
CA ALA A 31 7.99 -5.71 9.70
C ALA A 31 7.22 -5.22 10.94
N ASP A 32 7.44 -3.96 11.31
CA ASP A 32 6.76 -3.27 12.40
C ASP A 32 5.60 -2.42 11.88
N VAL A 33 4.62 -2.15 12.74
CA VAL A 33 3.44 -1.30 12.43
C VAL A 33 3.48 0.04 13.17
N ASN A 34 2.92 1.09 12.56
CA ASN A 34 2.75 2.42 13.14
C ASN A 34 4.07 2.99 13.71
N VAL A 35 5.15 2.89 12.93
CA VAL A 35 6.49 3.36 13.33
C VAL A 35 6.58 4.86 13.12
N ILE A 36 7.15 5.59 14.07
CA ILE A 36 7.37 7.04 13.94
C ILE A 36 8.86 7.30 13.65
N ILE A 37 9.15 7.96 12.53
CA ILE A 37 10.51 8.34 12.11
C ILE A 37 10.52 9.84 11.86
N ASN A 38 11.31 10.59 12.64
CA ASN A 38 11.43 12.04 12.52
C ASN A 38 10.06 12.78 12.49
N GLY A 39 9.08 12.28 13.26
CA GLY A 39 7.73 12.87 13.33
C GLY A 39 6.76 12.42 12.24
N TYR A 40 7.18 11.54 11.31
CA TYR A 40 6.32 10.95 10.29
C TYR A 40 5.93 9.53 10.70
N GLU A 41 4.64 9.23 10.63
CA GLU A 41 4.13 7.87 10.82
C GLU A 41 4.33 7.04 9.56
N VAL A 42 4.76 5.79 9.74
CA VAL A 42 4.90 4.78 8.72
C VAL A 42 4.03 3.60 9.11
N ASP A 43 3.03 3.29 8.28
CA ASP A 43 2.04 2.26 8.59
C ASP A 43 2.68 0.87 8.75
N VAL A 44 3.57 0.50 7.84
CA VAL A 44 4.41 -0.72 7.95
C VAL A 44 5.85 -0.39 7.56
N TYR A 45 6.81 -0.75 8.42
CA TYR A 45 8.23 -0.44 8.23
C TYR A 45 9.13 -1.63 8.56
N GLY A 46 10.09 -1.94 7.69
CA GLY A 46 11.10 -2.98 7.95
C GLY A 46 12.15 -3.06 6.85
N VAL A 47 13.41 -3.40 7.17
CA VAL A 47 14.53 -3.62 6.22
C VAL A 47 14.53 -2.70 4.98
N GLY A 48 14.54 -1.37 5.20
CA GLY A 48 14.60 -0.38 4.12
C GLY A 48 13.33 -0.23 3.26
N LEU A 49 12.23 -0.90 3.65
CA LEU A 49 10.90 -0.81 3.10
C LEU A 49 10.00 0.05 4.01
N ALA A 50 9.22 0.92 3.39
CA ALA A 50 8.10 1.60 4.02
C ALA A 50 6.83 1.41 3.19
N ILE A 51 5.72 1.16 3.87
CA ILE A 51 4.41 1.01 3.25
C ILE A 51 3.47 2.02 3.90
N GLU A 52 2.75 2.76 3.07
CA GLU A 52 1.55 3.51 3.42
C GLU A 52 0.33 2.67 3.00
N VAL A 53 -0.62 2.46 3.90
CA VAL A 53 -1.82 1.65 3.66
C VAL A 53 -3.04 2.56 3.73
N LYS A 54 -3.96 2.42 2.78
CA LYS A 54 -5.27 3.10 2.85
C LYS A 54 -6.42 2.14 2.57
N VAL A 55 -7.40 2.09 3.47
CA VAL A 55 -8.58 1.22 3.35
C VAL A 55 -9.79 1.95 2.77
N ASN A 56 -10.44 1.33 1.78
CA ASN A 56 -11.51 1.89 0.96
C ASN A 56 -11.23 3.35 0.49
N PRO A 57 -10.05 3.61 -0.08
CA PRO A 57 -9.60 4.97 -0.35
C PRO A 57 -10.17 5.58 -1.63
N ARG A 58 -10.12 6.90 -1.71
CA ARG A 58 -10.12 7.62 -2.98
C ARG A 58 -8.73 7.54 -3.63
N PRO A 59 -8.60 7.77 -4.95
CA PRO A 59 -7.31 7.60 -5.63
C PRO A 59 -6.16 8.44 -5.07
N TYR A 60 -6.44 9.62 -4.49
CA TYR A 60 -5.42 10.54 -3.99
C TYR A 60 -5.03 10.32 -2.52
N ASP A 61 -5.71 9.43 -1.80
CA ASP A 61 -5.41 9.20 -0.39
C ASP A 61 -4.03 8.56 -0.23
N GLY A 62 -3.29 8.91 0.83
CA GLY A 62 -1.96 8.36 1.11
C GLY A 62 -0.82 8.82 0.17
N VAL A 63 -1.12 9.45 -0.98
CA VAL A 63 -0.11 9.93 -1.94
C VAL A 63 0.89 10.89 -1.29
N GLY A 64 0.40 11.87 -0.52
CA GLY A 64 1.27 12.83 0.18
C GLY A 64 2.19 12.16 1.20
N GLN A 65 1.68 11.16 1.93
CA GLN A 65 2.46 10.41 2.91
C GLN A 65 3.55 9.59 2.20
N ALA A 66 3.20 8.84 1.15
CA ALA A 66 4.17 8.08 0.36
C ALA A 66 5.28 8.97 -0.23
N ILE A 67 4.95 10.18 -0.70
CA ILE A 67 5.94 11.16 -1.14
C ILE A 67 6.85 11.58 0.01
N ALA A 68 6.30 11.87 1.20
CA ALA A 68 7.09 12.24 2.37
C ALA A 68 8.06 11.12 2.77
N LEU A 69 7.60 9.86 2.80
CA LEU A 69 8.45 8.70 3.08
C LEU A 69 9.62 8.59 2.09
N LYS A 70 9.35 8.80 0.79
CA LYS A 70 10.37 8.72 -0.27
C LYS A 70 11.35 9.89 -0.24
N ARG A 71 10.84 11.12 -0.13
CA ARG A 71 11.59 12.35 -0.40
C ARG A 71 12.12 13.04 0.86
N VAL A 72 11.38 12.97 1.97
CA VAL A 72 11.78 13.59 3.24
C VAL A 72 12.59 12.60 4.06
N LEU A 73 12.10 11.37 4.22
CA LEU A 73 12.81 10.34 4.99
C LEU A 73 13.89 9.60 4.18
N GLY A 74 13.93 9.78 2.86
CA GLY A 74 14.94 9.18 1.98
C GLY A 74 14.84 7.66 1.88
N ILE A 75 13.68 7.06 2.17
CA ILE A 75 13.49 5.61 2.12
C ILE A 75 13.44 5.18 0.65
N SER A 76 14.31 4.26 0.25
CA SER A 76 14.45 3.89 -1.16
C SER A 76 13.29 3.02 -1.67
N ASN A 77 12.74 2.13 -0.84
CA ASN A 77 11.64 1.25 -1.23
C ASN A 77 10.34 1.67 -0.52
N VAL A 78 9.52 2.45 -1.21
CA VAL A 78 8.23 2.94 -0.68
C VAL A 78 7.08 2.33 -1.48
N TRP A 79 6.05 1.88 -0.76
CA TRP A 79 4.81 1.36 -1.32
C TRP A 79 3.60 2.16 -0.83
N LEU A 80 2.69 2.50 -1.73
CA LEU A 80 1.33 2.93 -1.40
C LEU A 80 0.34 1.81 -1.73
N ILE A 81 -0.37 1.30 -0.74
CA ILE A 81 -1.25 0.13 -0.89
C ILE A 81 -2.68 0.53 -0.56
N HIS A 82 -3.52 0.59 -1.59
CA HIS A 82 -4.95 0.84 -1.48
C HIS A 82 -5.68 -0.50 -1.36
N VAL A 83 -6.45 -0.69 -0.29
CA VAL A 83 -7.14 -1.96 -0.02
C VAL A 83 -8.64 -1.75 0.10
N PHE A 84 -9.40 -2.42 -0.75
CA PHE A 84 -10.86 -2.39 -0.75
C PHE A 84 -11.41 -3.61 -0.02
N LEU A 85 -11.83 -3.40 1.23
CA LEU A 85 -12.35 -4.47 2.09
C LEU A 85 -13.76 -4.90 1.69
N ARG A 86 -14.55 -3.95 1.16
CA ARG A 86 -15.98 -4.13 0.87
C ARG A 86 -16.38 -3.34 -0.36
N GLY A 87 -17.46 -3.79 -1.00
CA GLY A 87 -18.02 -3.12 -2.17
C GLY A 87 -17.24 -3.44 -3.45
N TYR A 88 -17.83 -3.02 -4.56
CA TYR A 88 -17.21 -3.14 -5.88
C TYR A 88 -16.19 -2.03 -6.08
N VAL A 89 -15.03 -2.39 -6.63
CA VAL A 89 -14.03 -1.44 -7.13
C VAL A 89 -13.69 -1.80 -8.57
N ASP A 90 -13.70 -0.80 -9.46
CA ASP A 90 -13.06 -0.93 -10.75
C ASP A 90 -11.54 -0.82 -10.57
N LEU A 91 -10.89 -1.97 -10.38
CA LEU A 91 -9.45 -2.07 -10.18
C LEU A 91 -8.67 -1.40 -11.32
N SER A 92 -9.14 -1.52 -12.56
CA SER A 92 -8.47 -0.94 -13.73
C SER A 92 -8.47 0.58 -13.64
N LYS A 93 -9.65 1.17 -13.41
CA LYS A 93 -9.79 2.62 -13.27
C LYS A 93 -8.99 3.14 -12.09
N HIS A 94 -9.14 2.56 -10.91
CA HIS A 94 -8.48 3.04 -9.69
C HIS A 94 -6.96 2.95 -9.78
N CYS A 95 -6.46 1.85 -10.36
CA CYS A 95 -5.03 1.67 -10.59
C CYS A 95 -4.49 2.64 -11.65
N GLY A 96 -5.25 2.93 -12.71
CA GLY A 96 -4.93 3.95 -13.69
C GLY A 96 -4.86 5.36 -13.09
N ASP A 97 -5.82 5.71 -12.22
CA ASP A 97 -5.83 6.98 -11.50
C ASP A 97 -4.58 7.13 -10.61
N LEU A 98 -4.21 6.09 -9.85
CA LEU A 98 -2.97 6.07 -9.05
C LEU A 98 -1.71 6.17 -9.91
N ASN A 99 -1.67 5.48 -11.06
CA ASN A 99 -0.55 5.56 -11.98
C ASN A 99 -0.27 6.99 -12.42
N LEU A 100 -1.33 7.75 -12.74
CA LEU A 100 -1.21 9.14 -13.14
C LEU A 100 -0.64 10.02 -12.01
N MET A 101 -1.08 9.78 -10.77
CA MET A 101 -0.63 10.55 -9.60
C MET A 101 0.82 10.24 -9.20
N LEU A 102 1.25 8.98 -9.33
CA LEU A 102 2.57 8.52 -8.87
C LEU A 102 3.64 8.51 -9.97
N LYS A 103 3.28 8.85 -11.20
CA LYS A 103 4.18 8.83 -12.36
C LYS A 103 5.44 9.66 -12.10
N GLY A 104 6.60 9.02 -12.23
CA GLY A 104 7.91 9.67 -12.06
C GLY A 104 8.31 9.94 -10.60
N LEU A 105 7.52 9.50 -9.61
CA LEU A 105 7.84 9.69 -8.19
C LEU A 105 8.72 8.58 -7.60
N ASP A 106 8.93 7.49 -8.33
CA ASP A 106 9.68 6.31 -7.89
C ASP A 106 9.08 5.68 -6.61
N ILE A 107 7.76 5.58 -6.60
CA ILE A 107 6.95 4.98 -5.53
C ILE A 107 6.21 3.79 -6.14
N ASN A 108 6.32 2.63 -5.51
CA ASN A 108 5.54 1.46 -5.89
C ASN A 108 4.12 1.62 -5.37
N TYR A 109 3.14 1.02 -6.04
CA TYR A 109 1.77 1.01 -5.56
C TYR A 109 1.03 -0.26 -5.92
N ALA A 110 0.03 -0.55 -5.09
CA ALA A 110 -0.88 -1.65 -5.31
C ALA A 110 -2.32 -1.25 -5.01
N VAL A 111 -3.26 -1.84 -5.75
CA VAL A 111 -4.68 -1.81 -5.44
C VAL A 111 -5.13 -3.23 -5.23
N VAL A 112 -5.66 -3.53 -4.04
CA VAL A 112 -6.06 -4.88 -3.64
C VAL A 112 -7.55 -4.89 -3.33
N SER A 113 -8.26 -5.88 -3.82
CA SER A 113 -9.62 -6.19 -3.40
C SER A 113 -9.78 -7.71 -3.28
N ASN A 114 -10.97 -8.19 -2.90
CA ASN A 114 -11.28 -9.62 -2.96
C ASN A 114 -11.28 -10.17 -4.40
N ASP A 115 -11.46 -9.31 -5.40
CA ASP A 115 -11.64 -9.70 -6.80
C ASP A 115 -10.34 -9.64 -7.62
N GLY A 116 -9.24 -9.16 -7.02
CA GLY A 116 -7.95 -9.14 -7.68
C GLY A 116 -6.96 -8.13 -7.12
N LEU A 117 -5.86 -8.00 -7.85
CA LEU A 117 -4.70 -7.19 -7.49
C LEU A 117 -4.25 -6.38 -8.72
N CYS A 118 -3.97 -5.10 -8.52
CA CYS A 118 -3.20 -4.30 -9.47
C CYS A 118 -1.86 -3.92 -8.86
N LEU A 119 -0.77 -4.03 -9.61
CA LEU A 119 0.58 -3.64 -9.20
C LEU A 119 1.17 -2.68 -10.23
N ASN A 120 1.55 -1.46 -9.82
CA ASN A 120 2.23 -0.51 -10.70
C ASN A 120 1.56 -0.34 -12.09
N GLY A 121 0.22 -0.36 -12.13
CA GLY A 121 -0.56 -0.20 -13.36
C GLY A 121 -0.85 -1.50 -14.11
N VAL A 122 -0.35 -2.64 -13.63
CA VAL A 122 -0.54 -3.97 -14.22
C VAL A 122 -1.57 -4.74 -13.41
N LEU A 123 -2.67 -5.14 -14.04
CA LEU A 123 -3.68 -6.00 -13.44
C LEU A 123 -3.19 -7.45 -13.41
N LEU A 124 -3.23 -8.05 -12.23
CA LEU A 124 -3.04 -9.47 -12.00
C LEU A 124 -4.41 -10.08 -11.72
N LYS A 125 -4.84 -10.95 -12.64
CA LYS A 125 -6.05 -11.77 -12.51
C LYS A 125 -5.68 -13.17 -12.06
#